data_AF-A0A7C3R387-F1
#
_entry.id   AF-A0A7C3R387-F1
#
_cell.length_a   1.000
_cell.length_b   1.000
_cell.length_c   1.000
_cell.angle_alpha   90.00
_cell.angle_beta   90.00
_cell.angle_gamma   90.00
#
_symmetry.space_group_name_H-M   'P 1'
#
loop_
_entity.id
_entity.type
_entity.pdbx_description
1 polymer ?
#
loop_
_entity_poly.entity_id
_entity_poly.type
_entity_poly.pdbx_seq_one_letter_code
_entity_poly.pdbx_strand_id
1 'polypeptide(L)'
;QSIFNGSFNNAILEYDKTHPLVQAIEILKNISYQYIYTNKMVQTLELKGYSVLNGLLDIYKPLFELSYNEFLSLVENKKTSHIVAKNLFARLPKKHLIAYKTSLSSINNEKELMEYYFRVRLLIDYISGMTDDYALFEYKSLSAI
;
A
#
# COMPACT_ATOMS: atom_id res chain seq x y z
N GLN A 1 11.74 -30.95 12.25
CA GLN A 1 10.63 -30.85 13.24
C GLN A 1 10.25 -29.40 13.54
N SER A 2 11.21 -28.49 13.76
CA SER A 2 10.95 -27.04 13.95
C SER A 2 10.23 -26.36 12.78
N ILE A 3 10.57 -26.71 11.52
CA ILE A 3 9.90 -26.17 10.32
C ILE A 3 8.41 -26.56 10.33
N PHE A 4 8.10 -27.83 10.58
CA PHE A 4 6.72 -28.32 10.64
C PHE A 4 5.92 -27.67 11.77
N ASN A 5 6.56 -27.44 12.92
CA ASN A 5 5.93 -26.80 14.08
C ASN A 5 5.81 -25.27 13.94
N GLY A 6 6.29 -24.67 12.85
CA GLY A 6 6.31 -23.21 12.66
C GLY A 6 7.25 -22.46 13.61
N SER A 7 8.16 -23.16 14.30
CA SER A 7 9.08 -22.59 15.28
C SER A 7 10.50 -22.39 14.73
N PHE A 8 10.72 -22.63 13.45
CA PHE A 8 12.02 -22.44 12.82
C PHE A 8 12.26 -20.95 12.52
N ASN A 9 13.19 -20.34 13.27
CA ASN A 9 13.44 -18.90 13.25
C ASN A 9 14.58 -18.48 12.29
N ASN A 10 14.80 -19.23 11.21
CA ASN A 10 15.80 -18.88 10.20
C ASN A 10 15.22 -19.08 8.79
N ALA A 11 15.73 -18.35 7.80
CA ALA A 11 15.50 -18.73 6.42
C ALA A 11 16.24 -20.05 6.11
N ILE A 12 15.69 -20.84 5.18
CA ILE A 12 16.25 -22.16 4.81
C ILE A 12 17.73 -22.04 4.40
N LEU A 13 18.04 -21.00 3.62
CA LEU A 13 19.38 -20.74 3.10
C LEU A 13 20.28 -20.01 4.11
N GLU A 14 19.75 -19.50 5.22
CA GLU A 14 20.56 -18.75 6.21
C GLU A 14 20.97 -19.61 7.41
N TYR A 15 20.40 -20.81 7.52
CA TYR A 15 20.68 -21.76 8.60
C TYR A 15 22.10 -22.34 8.54
N ASP A 16 22.59 -22.67 7.34
CA ASP A 16 23.96 -23.14 7.13
C ASP A 16 24.75 -22.16 6.26
N LYS A 17 25.32 -21.15 6.93
CA LYS A 17 26.17 -20.13 6.28
C LYS A 17 27.46 -20.69 5.69
N THR A 18 27.86 -21.90 6.07
CA THR A 18 29.06 -22.54 5.55
C THR A 18 28.82 -23.24 4.22
N HIS A 19 27.55 -23.44 3.85
CA HIS A 19 27.19 -24.11 2.61
C HIS A 19 27.60 -23.27 1.38
N PRO A 20 28.30 -23.84 0.38
CA PRO A 20 28.81 -23.10 -0.78
C PRO A 20 27.74 -22.32 -1.55
N LEU A 21 26.51 -22.83 -1.63
CA LEU A 21 25.38 -22.13 -2.29
C LEU A 21 25.00 -20.82 -1.59
N VAL A 22 25.08 -20.77 -0.26
CA VAL A 22 24.72 -19.57 0.52
C VAL A 22 25.75 -18.48 0.27
N GLN A 23 27.03 -18.84 0.30
CA GLN A 23 28.13 -17.95 -0.07
C GLN A 23 28.01 -17.45 -1.51
N ALA A 24 27.62 -18.33 -2.46
CA ALA A 24 27.41 -17.93 -3.85
C ALA A 24 26.28 -16.89 -3.99
N ILE A 25 25.15 -17.07 -3.30
CA ILE A 25 24.05 -16.10 -3.28
C ILE A 25 24.49 -14.76 -2.69
N GLU A 26 25.25 -14.77 -1.58
CA GLU A 26 25.78 -13.54 -0.98
C GLU A 26 26.73 -12.80 -1.94
N ILE A 27 27.62 -13.52 -2.63
CA ILE A 27 28.49 -12.94 -3.65
C ILE A 27 27.65 -12.30 -4.77
N LEU A 28 26.63 -13.00 -5.30
CA LEU A 28 25.76 -12.46 -6.34
C LEU A 28 24.98 -11.22 -5.87
N LYS A 29 24.50 -11.21 -4.62
CA LYS A 29 23.84 -10.04 -4.02
C LYS A 29 24.81 -8.86 -3.93
N ASN A 30 26.04 -9.08 -3.49
CA ASN A 30 27.06 -8.03 -3.37
C ASN A 30 27.44 -7.44 -4.74
N ILE A 31 27.61 -8.28 -5.75
CA ILE A 31 27.86 -7.83 -7.13
C ILE A 31 26.65 -7.04 -7.64
N SER A 32 25.43 -7.52 -7.42
CA SER A 32 24.20 -6.81 -7.82
C SER A 32 24.10 -5.44 -7.15
N TYR A 33 24.45 -5.34 -5.86
CA TYR A 33 24.50 -4.06 -5.16
C TYR A 33 25.53 -3.12 -5.76
N GLN A 34 26.76 -3.59 -5.98
CA GLN A 34 27.84 -2.74 -6.46
C GLN A 34 27.65 -2.24 -7.90
N TYR A 35 27.00 -3.03 -8.77
CA TYR A 35 26.96 -2.74 -10.20
C TYR A 35 25.56 -2.53 -10.80
N ILE A 36 24.50 -3.03 -10.16
CA ILE A 36 23.12 -2.90 -10.66
C ILE A 36 22.35 -1.85 -9.85
N TYR A 37 22.25 -2.00 -8.52
CA TYR A 37 21.44 -1.09 -7.69
C TYR A 37 22.07 0.29 -7.49
N THR A 38 23.38 0.42 -7.65
CA THR A 38 24.09 1.72 -7.68
C THR A 38 23.95 2.47 -9.01
N ASN A 39 23.35 1.83 -10.03
CA ASN A 39 23.17 2.46 -11.32
C ASN A 39 22.19 3.65 -11.21
N LYS A 40 22.58 4.81 -11.75
CA LYS A 40 21.77 6.04 -11.71
C LYS A 40 20.36 5.86 -12.28
N MET A 41 20.18 5.03 -13.31
CA MET A 41 18.86 4.77 -13.89
C MET A 41 17.95 4.01 -12.91
N VAL A 42 18.49 3.02 -12.19
CA VAL A 42 17.77 2.26 -11.16
C VAL A 42 17.39 3.18 -10.01
N GLN A 43 18.34 3.95 -9.48
CA GLN A 43 18.08 4.90 -8.40
C GLN A 43 17.06 5.98 -8.81
N THR A 44 17.13 6.48 -10.04
CA THR A 44 16.15 7.44 -10.56
C THR A 44 14.76 6.82 -10.64
N LEU A 45 14.66 5.55 -11.03
CA LEU A 45 13.39 4.82 -11.06
C LEU A 45 12.81 4.66 -9.64
N GLU A 46 13.64 4.32 -8.66
CA GLU A 46 13.24 4.23 -7.24
C GLU A 46 12.74 5.58 -6.70
N LEU A 47 13.48 6.67 -6.97
CA LEU A 47 13.09 8.03 -6.57
C LEU A 47 11.78 8.48 -7.23
N LYS A 48 11.57 8.11 -8.50
CA LYS A 48 10.28 8.33 -9.19
C LYS A 48 9.16 7.57 -8.50
N GLY A 49 9.36 6.28 -8.20
CA GLY A 49 8.38 5.47 -7.47
C GLY A 49 8.02 6.08 -6.12
N TYR A 50 9.03 6.47 -5.33
CA TYR A 50 8.83 7.15 -4.05
C TYR A 50 8.02 8.44 -4.19
N SER A 51 8.34 9.27 -5.18
CA SER A 51 7.63 10.54 -5.42
C SER A 51 6.17 10.32 -5.82
N VAL A 52 5.92 9.34 -6.69
CA VAL A 52 4.57 8.96 -7.13
C VAL A 52 3.74 8.46 -5.95
N LEU A 53 4.28 7.57 -5.12
CA LEU A 53 3.55 7.01 -3.96
C LEU A 53 3.18 8.09 -2.94
N ASN A 54 4.13 8.97 -2.58
CA ASN A 54 3.83 10.07 -1.67
C ASN A 54 2.83 11.05 -2.28
N GLY A 55 3.00 11.39 -3.56
CA GLY A 55 2.07 12.26 -4.27
C GLY A 55 0.64 11.69 -4.31
N LEU A 56 0.48 10.38 -4.53
CA LEU A 56 -0.82 9.72 -4.45
C LEU A 56 -1.39 9.80 -3.03
N LEU A 57 -0.60 9.50 -2.00
CA LEU A 57 -1.07 9.60 -0.61
C LEU A 57 -1.52 11.02 -0.25
N ASP A 58 -0.79 12.05 -0.71
CA ASP A 58 -1.15 13.45 -0.52
C ASP A 58 -2.44 13.83 -1.26
N ILE A 59 -2.63 13.33 -2.49
CA ILE A 59 -3.86 13.55 -3.27
C ILE A 59 -5.06 12.92 -2.58
N TYR A 60 -4.91 11.72 -2.02
CA TYR A 60 -5.98 11.01 -1.32
C TYR A 60 -6.15 11.43 0.16
N LYS A 61 -5.28 12.31 0.67
CA LYS A 61 -5.32 12.88 2.03
C LYS A 61 -6.70 13.35 2.48
N PRO A 62 -7.52 14.03 1.64
CA PRO A 62 -8.86 14.47 2.05
C PRO A 62 -9.77 13.33 2.53
N LEU A 63 -9.60 12.09 2.04
CA LEU A 63 -10.38 10.95 2.51
C LEU A 63 -9.95 10.46 3.90
N PHE A 64 -8.65 10.61 4.22
CA PHE A 64 -8.13 10.29 5.55
C PHE A 64 -8.61 11.30 6.60
N GLU A 65 -8.77 12.56 6.23
CA GLU A 65 -9.09 13.65 7.16
C GLU A 65 -10.59 13.81 7.48
N LEU A 66 -11.48 13.15 6.73
CA LEU A 66 -12.92 13.20 7.01
C LEU A 66 -13.24 12.66 8.42
N SER A 67 -14.27 13.20 9.06
CA SER A 67 -14.85 12.56 10.24
C SER A 67 -15.53 11.24 9.87
N TYR A 68 -15.76 10.40 10.87
CA TYR A 68 -16.52 9.14 10.75
C TYR A 68 -17.86 9.33 9.99
N ASN A 69 -18.66 10.31 10.42
CA ASN A 69 -19.98 10.55 9.85
C ASN A 69 -19.91 11.05 8.39
N GLU A 70 -18.92 11.88 8.06
CA GLU A 70 -18.74 12.39 6.70
C GLU A 70 -18.31 11.27 5.74
N PHE A 71 -17.37 10.42 6.16
CA PHE A 71 -16.93 9.30 5.34
C PHE A 71 -18.05 8.28 5.12
N LEU A 72 -18.82 7.93 6.17
CA LEU A 72 -20.00 7.08 6.01
C LEU A 72 -21.06 7.67 5.08
N SER A 73 -21.23 9.00 5.11
CA SER A 73 -22.12 9.68 4.18
C SER A 73 -21.68 9.49 2.72
N LEU A 74 -20.37 9.44 2.44
CA LEU A 74 -19.85 9.08 1.11
C LEU A 74 -20.17 7.62 0.74
N VAL A 75 -19.95 6.70 1.69
CA VAL A 75 -20.18 5.25 1.52
C VAL A 75 -21.64 4.93 1.22
N GLU A 76 -22.56 5.69 1.82
CA GLU A 76 -24.02 5.58 1.63
C GLU A 76 -24.55 6.43 0.47
N ASN A 77 -23.65 7.14 -0.24
CA ASN A 77 -23.99 8.04 -1.36
C ASN A 77 -24.98 9.14 -0.98
N LYS A 78 -24.89 9.65 0.25
CA LYS A 78 -25.66 10.79 0.77
C LYS A 78 -25.09 12.12 0.23
N LYS A 79 -25.85 13.21 0.40
CA LYS A 79 -25.37 14.56 0.08
C LYS A 79 -24.16 14.90 0.97
N THR A 80 -23.12 15.44 0.37
CA THR A 80 -21.89 15.88 1.04
C THR A 80 -21.48 17.24 0.50
N SER A 81 -20.91 18.09 1.35
CA SER A 81 -20.26 19.34 0.98
C SER A 81 -18.86 19.14 0.40
N HIS A 82 -18.24 17.98 0.64
CA HIS A 82 -16.86 17.67 0.25
C HIS A 82 -16.79 17.10 -1.17
N ILE A 83 -16.91 17.97 -2.17
CA ILE A 83 -16.98 17.59 -3.59
C ILE A 83 -15.70 16.87 -4.04
N VAL A 84 -14.52 17.36 -3.64
CA VAL A 84 -13.23 16.75 -3.98
C VAL A 84 -13.13 15.35 -3.39
N ALA A 85 -13.41 15.19 -2.09
CA ALA A 85 -13.40 13.89 -1.43
C ALA A 85 -14.39 12.91 -2.06
N LYS A 86 -15.60 13.37 -2.43
CA LYS A 86 -16.58 12.54 -3.14
C LYS A 86 -16.04 12.03 -4.48
N ASN A 87 -15.40 12.90 -5.25
CA ASN A 87 -14.86 12.53 -6.56
C ASN A 87 -13.67 11.56 -6.42
N LEU A 88 -12.80 11.76 -5.43
CA LEU A 88 -11.72 10.82 -5.11
C LEU A 88 -12.27 9.46 -4.65
N PHE A 89 -13.27 9.46 -3.77
CA PHE A 89 -13.94 8.25 -3.29
C PHE A 89 -14.54 7.43 -4.45
N ALA A 90 -15.10 8.08 -5.46
CA ALA A 90 -15.66 7.41 -6.64
C ALA A 90 -14.61 6.67 -7.50
N ARG A 91 -13.32 6.98 -7.34
CA ARG A 91 -12.22 6.29 -8.03
C ARG A 91 -11.83 4.98 -7.34
N LEU A 92 -12.22 4.79 -6.08
CA LEU A 92 -11.89 3.59 -5.32
C LEU A 92 -12.57 2.35 -5.93
N PRO A 93 -11.83 1.26 -6.18
CA PRO A 93 -12.40 0.04 -6.72
C PRO A 93 -13.42 -0.59 -5.76
N LYS A 94 -14.57 -1.01 -6.32
CA LYS A 94 -15.69 -1.59 -5.56
C LYS A 94 -15.27 -2.75 -4.65
N LYS A 95 -14.30 -3.58 -5.06
CA LYS A 95 -13.79 -4.71 -4.27
C LYS A 95 -13.27 -4.29 -2.89
N HIS A 96 -12.56 -3.15 -2.81
CA HIS A 96 -12.03 -2.67 -1.53
C HIS A 96 -13.14 -2.05 -0.67
N LEU A 97 -14.12 -1.39 -1.30
CA LEU A 97 -15.30 -0.87 -0.59
C LEU A 97 -16.15 -2.00 0.02
N ILE A 98 -16.27 -3.13 -0.67
CA ILE A 98 -16.95 -4.32 -0.15
C ILE A 98 -16.18 -4.85 1.07
N ALA A 99 -14.85 -5.01 0.97
CA ALA A 99 -14.03 -5.46 2.09
C ALA A 99 -14.15 -4.53 3.31
N TYR A 100 -14.07 -3.22 3.11
CA TYR A 100 -14.29 -2.21 4.16
C TYR A 100 -15.66 -2.39 4.85
N LYS A 101 -16.75 -2.51 4.08
CA LYS A 101 -18.10 -2.68 4.63
C LYS A 101 -18.23 -3.98 5.43
N THR A 102 -17.69 -5.08 4.90
CA THR A 102 -17.72 -6.39 5.57
C THR A 102 -16.94 -6.34 6.87
N SER A 103 -15.73 -5.78 6.88
CA SER A 103 -14.90 -5.64 8.07
C SER A 103 -15.53 -4.75 9.14
N LEU A 104 -16.21 -3.66 8.75
CA LEU A 104 -16.89 -2.80 9.71
C LEU A 104 -18.13 -3.48 10.32
N SER A 105 -18.83 -4.32 9.54
CA SER A 105 -20.05 -5.01 9.98
C SER A 105 -19.81 -6.05 11.08
N SER A 106 -18.61 -6.60 11.19
CA SER A 106 -18.25 -7.58 12.23
C SER A 106 -17.82 -6.95 13.55
N ILE A 107 -17.75 -5.62 13.63
CA ILE A 107 -17.29 -4.89 14.82
C ILE A 107 -18.48 -4.40 15.66
N ASN A 108 -18.46 -4.79 16.94
CA ASN A 108 -19.46 -4.38 17.92
C ASN A 108 -19.03 -3.20 18.80
N ASN A 109 -17.74 -3.09 19.13
CA ASN A 109 -17.18 -2.08 20.04
C ASN A 109 -16.25 -1.12 19.28
N GLU A 110 -16.06 0.11 19.79
CA GLU A 110 -15.10 1.09 19.26
C GLU A 110 -15.27 1.38 17.75
N LYS A 111 -16.52 1.47 17.29
CA LYS A 111 -16.85 1.58 15.85
C LYS A 111 -16.14 2.73 15.13
N GLU A 112 -15.98 3.89 15.77
CA GLU A 112 -15.31 5.04 15.15
C GLU A 112 -13.80 4.80 14.96
N LEU A 113 -13.11 4.26 15.97
CA LEU A 113 -11.69 3.92 15.87
C LEU A 113 -11.45 2.81 14.83
N MET A 114 -12.27 1.76 14.89
CA MET A 114 -12.17 0.63 13.96
C MET A 114 -12.52 1.02 12.54
N GLU A 115 -13.49 1.93 12.36
CA GLU A 115 -13.79 2.49 11.05
C GLU A 115 -12.60 3.27 10.50
N TYR A 116 -11.96 4.14 11.30
CA TYR A 116 -10.77 4.86 10.87
C TYR A 116 -9.65 3.91 10.44
N TYR A 117 -9.40 2.86 11.23
CA TYR A 117 -8.45 1.80 10.87
C TYR A 117 -8.77 1.16 9.51
N PHE A 118 -10.02 0.72 9.30
CA PHE A 118 -10.42 0.10 8.04
C PHE A 118 -10.44 1.08 6.86
N ARG A 119 -10.70 2.35 7.11
CA ARG A 119 -10.61 3.40 6.10
C ARG A 119 -9.18 3.61 5.64
N VAL A 120 -8.24 3.72 6.58
CA VAL A 120 -6.80 3.79 6.28
C VAL A 120 -6.39 2.55 5.49
N ARG A 121 -6.83 1.37 5.92
CA ARG A 121 -6.53 0.11 5.23
C ARG A 121 -7.08 0.07 3.81
N LEU A 122 -8.32 0.51 3.59
CA LEU A 122 -8.96 0.63 2.28
C LEU A 122 -8.11 1.48 1.32
N LEU A 123 -7.64 2.64 1.79
CA LEU A 123 -6.86 3.56 0.97
C LEU A 123 -5.46 3.02 0.67
N ILE A 124 -4.81 2.39 1.66
CA ILE A 124 -3.52 1.72 1.47
C ILE A 124 -3.66 0.55 0.49
N ASP A 125 -4.65 -0.33 0.67
CA ASP A 125 -4.87 -1.49 -0.20
C ASP A 125 -5.12 -1.08 -1.66
N TYR A 126 -5.78 0.07 -1.87
CA TYR A 126 -5.97 0.64 -3.20
C TYR A 126 -4.65 1.10 -3.82
N ILE A 127 -3.86 1.91 -3.09
CA ILE A 127 -2.57 2.44 -3.59
C ILE A 127 -1.56 1.32 -3.80
N SER A 128 -1.42 0.39 -2.86
CA SER A 128 -0.50 -0.75 -2.98
C SER A 128 -0.95 -1.76 -4.04
N GLY A 129 -2.23 -1.74 -4.41
CA GLY A 129 -2.79 -2.58 -5.45
C GLY A 129 -2.56 -2.06 -6.87
N MET A 130 -1.94 -0.88 -7.03
CA MET A 130 -1.63 -0.29 -8.34
C MET A 130 -0.39 -0.95 -8.95
N THR A 131 -0.36 -1.05 -10.29
CA THR A 131 0.87 -1.31 -11.03
C THR A 131 1.66 -0.01 -11.20
N ASP A 132 2.96 -0.09 -11.46
CA ASP A 132 3.83 1.07 -11.65
C ASP A 132 3.28 2.06 -12.70
N ASP A 133 2.86 1.55 -13.87
CA ASP A 133 2.30 2.37 -14.94
C ASP A 133 0.99 3.05 -14.52
N TYR A 134 0.12 2.33 -13.82
CA TYR A 134 -1.16 2.87 -13.37
C TYR A 134 -0.97 3.93 -12.28
N ALA A 135 -0.09 3.68 -11.30
CA ALA A 135 0.23 4.64 -10.24
C ALA A 135 0.79 5.95 -10.83
N LEU A 136 1.72 5.84 -11.78
CA LEU A 136 2.28 7.01 -12.47
C LEU A 136 1.22 7.76 -13.28
N PHE A 137 0.39 7.04 -14.03
CA PHE A 137 -0.71 7.63 -14.80
C PHE A 137 -1.71 8.36 -13.91
N GLU A 138 -2.12 7.72 -12.82
CA GLU A 138 -3.08 8.26 -11.86
C GLU A 138 -2.53 9.53 -11.20
N TYR A 139 -1.28 9.49 -10.74
CA TYR A 139 -0.60 10.64 -10.13
C TYR A 139 -0.54 11.83 -11.09
N LYS A 140 -0.12 11.60 -12.34
CA LYS A 140 -0.06 12.63 -13.38
C LYS A 140 -1.43 13.22 -13.70
N SER A 141 -2.42 12.36 -13.90
CA SER A 141 -3.80 12.75 -14.22
C SER A 141 -4.40 13.64 -13.13
N LEU A 142 -4.18 13.31 -11.86
CA LEU A 142 -4.71 14.05 -10.73
C LEU A 142 -3.86 15.28 -10.36
N SER A 143 -2.60 15.33 -10.80
CA SER A 143 -1.70 16.49 -10.63
C SER A 143 -1.73 17.46 -11.82
N ALA A 144 -2.47 17.15 -12.88
CA ALA A 144 -2.55 17.91 -14.13
C ALA A 144 -1.19 18.09 -14.85
N ILE A 145 -0.39 17.01 -14.93
CA ILE A 145 0.93 16.97 -15.58
C ILE A 145 1.00 15.86 -16.63
#